data_AF-A0A965AQ65-F1
#
_entry.id   AF-A0A965AQ65-F1
#
_cell.length_a   1.000
_cell.length_b   1.000
_cell.length_c   1.000
_cell.angle_alpha   90.00
_cell.angle_beta   90.00
_cell.angle_gamma   90.00
#
_symmetry.space_group_name_H-M   'P 1'
#
loop_
_entity.id
_entity.type
_entity.pdbx_description
1 polymer ?
#
loop_
_entity_poly.entity_id
_entity_poly.type
_entity_poly.pdbx_seq_one_letter_code
_entity_poly.pdbx_strand_id
1 'polypeptide(L)'
;MLEMRLKGLRLFEKKPMPTWGSDLTGIFFDTIKYFVRSTEKQATTWEELPEEIKNTYDRLGIPEAEKKRLVSGVAAQYESEVVYHQIREDLEEQGVLFLDTDTALKTHPEIFKEYFGTVIPVGDNKFAALNTSVWSGGSFIYVPKGVHVDIPLQAYFRINTENMGQFERTLIIADEGSYVHYVEGCTAPIYSSDSLHSAVVEIIVKKDARVRYTTIQNWSNNVYNLVTKRAVCEAGATMEWIDGNIG
;
A
#
# COMPACT_ATOMS: atom_id res chain seq x y z
N MET A 1 -2.76 -1.07 18.26
CA MET A 1 -1.39 -0.56 17.97
C MET A 1 -1.17 0.88 18.46
N LEU A 2 -1.86 1.35 19.51
CA LEU A 2 -1.83 2.75 19.95
C LEU A 2 -0.44 3.23 20.38
N GLU A 3 0.26 2.46 21.21
CA GLU A 3 1.58 2.85 21.72
C GLU A 3 2.61 3.05 20.60
N MET A 4 2.55 2.19 19.57
CA MET A 4 3.41 2.30 18.39
C MET A 4 3.11 3.58 17.59
N ARG A 5 1.83 3.92 17.41
CA ARG A 5 1.41 5.17 16.75
C ARG A 5 1.89 6.41 17.51
N LEU A 6 1.69 6.42 18.83
CA LEU A 6 2.17 7.52 19.70
C LEU A 6 3.70 7.63 19.69
N LYS A 7 4.41 6.50 19.59
CA LYS A 7 5.87 6.50 19.41
C LYS A 7 6.25 7.11 18.05
N GLY A 8 5.52 6.78 16.98
CA GLY A 8 5.69 7.37 15.65
C GLY A 8 5.56 8.89 15.70
N LEU A 9 4.49 9.40 16.32
CA LEU A 9 4.24 10.84 16.42
C LEU A 9 5.37 11.57 17.15
N ARG A 10 5.79 11.07 18.32
CA ARG A 10 6.91 11.66 19.07
C ARG A 10 8.21 11.68 18.27
N LEU A 11 8.48 10.61 17.51
CA LEU A 11 9.70 10.53 16.68
C LEU A 11 9.61 11.45 15.46
N PHE A 12 8.44 11.59 14.86
CA PHE A 12 8.19 12.55 13.77
C PHE A 12 8.44 13.98 14.23
N GLU A 13 7.91 14.39 15.38
CA GLU A 13 8.10 15.73 15.96
C GLU A 13 9.58 16.01 16.29
N LYS A 14 10.30 15.01 16.82
CA LYS A 14 11.71 15.15 17.22
C LYS A 14 12.66 15.20 16.02
N LYS A 15 12.34 14.51 14.92
CA LYS A 15 13.23 14.42 13.75
C LYS A 15 13.15 15.71 12.91
N PRO A 16 14.30 16.30 12.54
CA PRO A 16 14.32 17.46 11.65
C PRO A 16 13.86 17.06 10.24
N MET A 17 13.39 18.03 9.47
CA MET A 17 13.19 17.85 8.03
C MET A 17 14.55 17.51 7.37
N PRO A 18 14.60 16.56 6.43
CA PRO A 18 15.82 16.27 5.72
C PRO A 18 16.22 17.48 4.86
N THR A 19 17.53 17.73 4.76
CA THR A 19 18.12 18.86 4.04
C THR A 19 18.71 18.45 2.68
N TRP A 20 18.32 17.27 2.19
CA TRP A 20 18.78 16.67 0.95
C TRP A 20 17.56 16.19 0.14
N GLY A 21 17.71 16.08 -1.17
CA GLY A 21 16.62 15.75 -2.08
C GLY A 21 15.83 16.99 -2.53
N SER A 22 14.52 16.82 -2.76
CA SER A 22 13.61 17.91 -3.13
C SER A 22 13.49 18.96 -2.04
N ASP A 23 13.13 20.19 -2.40
CA ASP A 23 12.78 21.23 -1.43
C ASP A 23 11.48 20.84 -0.71
N LEU A 24 11.54 20.72 0.61
CA LEU A 24 10.40 20.31 1.44
C LEU A 24 9.85 21.46 2.30
N THR A 25 10.34 22.69 2.09
CA THR A 25 9.91 23.86 2.85
C THR A 25 8.44 24.24 2.59
N GLY A 26 7.88 23.81 1.46
CA GLY A 26 6.47 23.97 1.12
C GLY A 26 5.51 23.01 1.82
N ILE A 27 6.01 22.05 2.62
CA ILE A 27 5.14 21.10 3.32
C ILE A 27 4.65 21.70 4.64
N PHE A 28 3.37 22.07 4.68
CA PHE A 28 2.70 22.55 5.88
C PHE A 28 1.87 21.44 6.53
N PHE A 29 2.48 20.72 7.48
CA PHE A 29 1.84 19.54 8.10
C PHE A 29 0.50 19.82 8.79
N ASP A 30 0.27 21.04 9.27
CA ASP A 30 -0.98 21.43 9.94
C ASP A 30 -2.15 21.64 8.98
N THR A 31 -1.88 21.78 7.67
CA THR A 31 -2.93 21.95 6.64
C THR A 31 -3.32 20.64 5.97
N ILE A 32 -2.62 19.55 6.28
CA ILE A 32 -2.84 18.23 5.68
C ILE A 32 -4.00 17.53 6.39
N LYS A 33 -4.92 16.99 5.60
CA LYS A 33 -5.92 16.04 6.08
C LYS A 33 -5.27 14.65 6.20
N TYR A 34 -5.15 14.16 7.43
CA TYR A 34 -4.49 12.88 7.72
C TYR A 34 -5.39 11.65 7.55
N PHE A 35 -6.71 11.86 7.52
CA PHE A 35 -7.69 10.80 7.33
C PHE A 35 -8.93 11.36 6.68
N VAL A 36 -9.39 10.72 5.59
CA VAL A 36 -10.63 11.05 4.89
C VAL A 36 -11.39 9.76 4.64
N ARG A 37 -12.62 9.70 5.15
CA ARG A 37 -13.55 8.60 4.89
C ARG A 37 -14.37 8.90 3.65
N SER A 38 -14.32 8.02 2.66
CA SER A 38 -15.00 8.21 1.36
C SER A 38 -16.34 7.50 1.27
N THR A 39 -16.55 6.45 2.07
CA THR A 39 -17.81 5.70 2.14
C THR A 39 -18.12 5.31 3.58
N GLU A 40 -19.41 5.14 3.91
CA GLU A 40 -19.78 4.63 5.25
C GLU A 40 -19.48 3.13 5.43
N LYS A 41 -19.35 2.38 4.32
CA LYS A 41 -19.10 0.94 4.29
C LYS A 41 -18.17 0.55 3.15
N GLN A 42 -17.37 -0.48 3.37
CA GLN A 42 -16.56 -1.16 2.36
C GLN A 42 -17.48 -2.00 1.46
N ALA A 43 -17.34 -1.88 0.14
CA ALA A 43 -18.10 -2.67 -0.81
C ALA A 43 -17.45 -4.05 -0.98
N THR A 44 -18.28 -5.10 -0.98
CA THR A 44 -17.84 -6.48 -1.17
C THR A 44 -18.06 -6.96 -2.61
N THR A 45 -18.97 -6.30 -3.32
CA THR A 45 -19.28 -6.58 -4.73
C THR A 45 -19.09 -5.33 -5.58
N TRP A 46 -18.85 -5.53 -6.88
CA TRP A 46 -18.72 -4.42 -7.82
C TRP A 46 -19.98 -3.55 -7.84
N GLU A 47 -21.16 -4.16 -7.75
CA GLU A 47 -22.46 -3.49 -7.77
C GLU A 47 -22.69 -2.59 -6.55
N GLU A 48 -22.00 -2.80 -5.43
CA GLU A 48 -22.12 -2.00 -4.21
C GLU A 48 -21.31 -0.69 -4.27
N LEU A 49 -20.40 -0.54 -5.24
CA LEU A 49 -19.58 0.66 -5.34
C LEU A 49 -20.40 1.90 -5.77
N PRO A 50 -20.10 3.09 -5.21
CA PRO A 50 -20.63 4.36 -5.70
C PRO A 50 -20.35 4.56 -7.19
N GLU A 51 -21.28 5.19 -7.90
CA GLU A 51 -21.25 5.33 -9.36
C GLU A 51 -20.02 6.09 -9.87
N GLU A 52 -19.57 7.11 -9.13
CA GLU A 52 -18.34 7.86 -9.43
C GLU A 52 -17.07 6.97 -9.38
N ILE A 53 -17.03 6.05 -8.42
CA ILE A 53 -15.93 5.10 -8.24
C ILE A 53 -15.96 4.05 -9.37
N LYS A 54 -17.14 3.47 -9.66
CA LYS A 54 -17.35 2.53 -10.78
C LYS A 54 -16.89 3.11 -12.11
N ASN A 55 -17.38 4.30 -12.47
CA ASN A 55 -17.06 4.96 -13.72
C ASN A 55 -15.55 5.19 -13.90
N THR A 56 -14.84 5.43 -12.80
CA THR A 56 -13.38 5.56 -12.83
C THR A 56 -12.72 4.22 -13.09
N TYR A 57 -13.08 3.20 -12.32
CA TYR A 57 -12.46 1.88 -12.45
C TYR A 57 -12.80 1.20 -13.79
N ASP A 58 -13.98 1.46 -14.36
CA ASP A 58 -14.34 1.09 -15.74
C ASP A 58 -13.41 1.73 -16.76
N ARG A 59 -13.12 3.03 -16.63
CA ARG A 59 -12.14 3.73 -17.49
C ARG A 59 -10.72 3.19 -17.36
N LEU A 60 -10.37 2.67 -16.19
CA LEU A 60 -9.09 2.01 -15.92
C LEU A 60 -9.06 0.55 -16.40
N GLY A 61 -10.20 -0.02 -16.82
CA GLY A 61 -10.31 -1.38 -17.35
C GLY A 61 -10.22 -2.48 -16.29
N ILE A 62 -10.41 -2.15 -15.01
CA ILE A 62 -10.27 -3.12 -13.90
C ILE A 62 -11.27 -4.29 -14.02
N PRO A 63 -12.57 -4.06 -14.31
CA PRO A 63 -13.54 -5.15 -14.46
C PRO A 63 -13.22 -6.08 -15.63
N GLU A 64 -12.67 -5.54 -16.71
CA GLU A 64 -12.24 -6.37 -17.84
C GLU A 64 -11.03 -7.22 -17.47
N ALA A 65 -10.06 -6.66 -16.73
CA ALA A 65 -8.89 -7.40 -16.27
C ALA A 65 -9.30 -8.55 -15.35
N GLU A 66 -10.24 -8.31 -14.44
CA GLU A 66 -10.79 -9.33 -13.55
C GLU A 66 -11.59 -10.40 -14.32
N LYS A 67 -12.52 -10.00 -15.20
CA LYS A 67 -13.30 -10.93 -16.04
C LYS A 67 -12.42 -11.78 -16.95
N LYS A 68 -11.33 -11.22 -17.49
CA LYS A 68 -10.35 -11.92 -18.32
C LYS A 68 -9.34 -12.74 -17.50
N ARG A 69 -9.45 -12.76 -16.16
CA ARG A 69 -8.52 -13.42 -15.23
C ARG A 69 -7.07 -12.97 -15.42
N LEU A 70 -6.86 -11.71 -15.79
CA LEU A 70 -5.53 -11.10 -15.91
C LEU A 70 -4.95 -10.74 -14.54
N VAL A 71 -5.78 -10.73 -13.49
CA VAL A 71 -5.43 -10.49 -12.10
C VAL A 71 -6.08 -11.55 -11.20
N SER A 72 -5.36 -11.97 -10.17
CA SER A 72 -5.79 -13.01 -9.22
C SER A 72 -6.40 -12.46 -7.93
N GLY A 73 -6.27 -11.15 -7.73
CA GLY A 73 -6.95 -10.42 -6.68
C GLY A 73 -6.83 -8.92 -6.95
N VAL A 74 -7.84 -8.17 -6.55
CA VAL A 74 -7.91 -6.71 -6.69
C VAL A 74 -8.22 -6.09 -5.34
N ALA A 75 -7.36 -5.19 -4.89
CA ALA A 75 -7.65 -4.27 -3.80
C ALA A 75 -7.72 -2.85 -4.36
N ALA A 76 -8.83 -2.15 -4.16
CA ALA A 76 -8.98 -0.78 -4.62
C ALA A 76 -9.13 0.15 -3.42
N GLN A 77 -8.16 1.04 -3.24
CA GLN A 77 -8.14 2.05 -2.19
C GLN A 77 -8.48 3.42 -2.77
N TYR A 78 -9.43 4.07 -2.10
CA TYR A 78 -9.87 5.42 -2.42
C TYR A 78 -9.69 6.26 -1.15
N GLU A 79 -8.90 7.34 -1.27
CA GLU A 79 -8.44 8.14 -0.13
C GLU A 79 -7.72 7.30 0.94
N SER A 80 -8.27 7.25 2.16
CA SER A 80 -7.67 6.57 3.32
C SER A 80 -8.18 5.13 3.53
N GLU A 81 -9.17 4.66 2.77
CA GLU A 81 -9.85 3.38 2.99
C GLU A 81 -9.87 2.49 1.74
N VAL A 82 -9.69 1.18 1.94
CA VAL A 82 -9.90 0.18 0.89
C VAL A 82 -11.40 0.04 0.67
N VAL A 83 -11.87 0.39 -0.52
CA VAL A 83 -13.30 0.43 -0.87
C VAL A 83 -13.78 -0.84 -1.56
N TYR A 84 -12.88 -1.63 -2.14
CA TYR A 84 -13.18 -2.91 -2.78
C TYR A 84 -12.03 -3.89 -2.61
N HIS A 85 -12.36 -5.14 -2.31
CA HIS A 85 -11.38 -6.20 -2.14
C HIS A 85 -11.96 -7.53 -2.60
N GLN A 86 -11.29 -8.19 -3.54
CA GLN A 86 -11.65 -9.53 -4.00
C GLN A 86 -10.39 -10.33 -4.31
N ILE A 87 -10.31 -11.55 -3.79
CA ILE A 87 -9.27 -12.54 -4.10
C ILE A 87 -9.96 -13.76 -4.71
N ARG A 88 -9.26 -14.48 -5.58
CA ARG A 88 -9.75 -15.77 -6.08
C ARG A 88 -9.78 -16.83 -4.98
N GLU A 89 -10.90 -17.55 -4.89
CA GLU A 89 -11.12 -18.63 -3.92
C GLU A 89 -10.00 -19.69 -3.93
N ASP A 90 -9.43 -20.03 -5.10
CA ASP A 90 -8.37 -21.02 -5.20
C ASP A 90 -7.03 -20.59 -4.58
N LEU A 91 -6.81 -19.28 -4.38
CA LEU A 91 -5.65 -18.77 -3.64
C LEU A 91 -5.91 -18.76 -2.14
N GLU A 92 -7.14 -18.45 -1.71
CA GLU A 92 -7.54 -18.55 -0.30
C GLU A 92 -7.46 -20.00 0.19
N GLU A 93 -7.89 -20.97 -0.62
CA GLU A 93 -7.77 -22.41 -0.32
C GLU A 93 -6.31 -22.85 -0.15
N GLN A 94 -5.38 -22.19 -0.85
CA GLN A 94 -3.94 -22.41 -0.70
C GLN A 94 -3.34 -21.67 0.50
N GLY A 95 -4.13 -20.89 1.23
CA GLY A 95 -3.70 -20.13 2.41
C GLY A 95 -3.06 -18.78 2.10
N VAL A 96 -3.16 -18.28 0.86
CA VAL A 96 -2.69 -16.93 0.52
C VAL A 96 -3.60 -15.92 1.20
N LEU A 97 -2.99 -15.00 1.95
CA LEU A 97 -3.69 -13.85 2.49
C LEU A 97 -3.38 -12.66 1.59
N PHE A 98 -4.41 -12.07 0.99
CA PHE A 98 -4.35 -10.74 0.42
C PHE A 98 -5.45 -9.96 1.10
N LEU A 99 -5.12 -8.95 1.88
CA LEU A 99 -6.08 -8.18 2.69
C LEU A 99 -5.62 -6.72 2.74
N ASP A 100 -6.50 -5.82 3.19
CA ASP A 100 -6.05 -4.51 3.68
C ASP A 100 -5.36 -4.64 5.05
N THR A 101 -4.55 -3.65 5.43
CA THR A 101 -3.80 -3.71 6.69
C THR A 101 -4.68 -3.70 7.94
N ASP A 102 -5.85 -3.05 7.89
CA ASP A 102 -6.73 -2.95 9.06
C ASP A 102 -7.46 -4.27 9.30
N THR A 103 -7.90 -4.94 8.23
CA THR A 103 -8.46 -6.29 8.28
C THR A 103 -7.40 -7.29 8.71
N ALA A 104 -6.21 -7.30 8.09
CA ALA A 104 -5.12 -8.21 8.48
C ALA A 104 -4.73 -8.08 9.96
N LEU A 105 -4.65 -6.86 10.49
CA LEU A 105 -4.36 -6.64 11.91
C LEU A 105 -5.47 -7.17 12.84
N LYS A 106 -6.73 -7.19 12.40
CA LYS A 106 -7.87 -7.69 13.18
C LYS A 106 -8.02 -9.20 13.10
N THR A 107 -7.83 -9.79 11.92
CA THR A 107 -8.11 -11.21 11.65
C THR A 107 -6.87 -12.10 11.77
N HIS A 108 -5.68 -11.58 11.48
CA HIS A 108 -4.39 -12.28 11.57
C HIS A 108 -3.36 -11.49 12.40
N PRO A 109 -3.69 -11.09 13.65
CA PRO A 109 -2.84 -10.21 14.46
C PRO A 109 -1.47 -10.80 14.76
N GLU A 110 -1.34 -12.13 14.83
CA GLU A 110 -0.10 -12.84 15.11
C GLU A 110 0.92 -12.66 13.98
N ILE A 111 0.56 -13.00 12.74
CA ILE A 111 1.43 -12.83 11.57
C ILE A 111 1.67 -11.34 11.33
N PHE A 112 0.62 -10.51 11.40
CA PHE A 112 0.77 -9.08 11.17
C PHE A 112 1.80 -8.46 12.12
N LYS A 113 1.68 -8.70 13.43
CA LYS A 113 2.57 -8.11 14.43
C LYS A 113 3.98 -8.71 14.43
N GLU A 114 4.14 -9.93 13.95
CA GLU A 114 5.46 -10.56 13.80
C GLU A 114 6.33 -9.77 12.82
N TYR A 115 5.75 -9.32 11.70
CA TYR A 115 6.51 -8.68 10.62
C TYR A 115 6.39 -7.15 10.57
N PHE A 116 5.31 -6.57 11.06
CA PHE A 116 5.05 -5.13 10.92
C PHE A 116 6.12 -4.26 11.61
N GLY A 117 6.77 -3.40 10.83
CA GLY A 117 7.82 -2.50 11.32
C GLY A 117 9.15 -3.18 11.67
N THR A 118 9.37 -4.41 11.21
CA THR A 118 10.65 -5.12 11.39
C THR A 118 11.69 -4.70 10.35
N VAL A 119 11.24 -4.42 9.13
CA VAL A 119 12.10 -4.03 8.01
C VAL A 119 12.27 -2.51 8.02
N ILE A 120 11.19 -1.76 8.22
CA ILE A 120 11.19 -0.30 8.36
C ILE A 120 10.70 0.05 9.78
N PRO A 121 11.62 0.16 10.76
CA PRO A 121 11.27 0.52 12.12
C PRO A 121 10.64 1.91 12.19
N VAL A 122 9.82 2.12 13.23
CA VAL A 122 9.13 3.40 13.50
C VAL A 122 10.06 4.63 13.42
N GLY A 123 11.32 4.48 13.82
CA GLY A 123 12.31 5.56 13.87
C GLY A 123 13.25 5.65 12.67
N ASP A 124 13.00 4.91 11.58
CA ASP A 124 13.88 4.82 10.42
C ASP A 124 14.19 6.21 9.84
N ASN A 125 13.15 6.95 9.45
CA ASN A 125 13.26 8.33 8.98
C ASN A 125 12.02 9.15 9.43
N LYS A 126 11.99 10.46 9.10
CA LYS A 126 10.90 11.35 9.52
C LYS A 126 9.55 10.92 8.93
N PHE A 127 9.50 10.57 7.66
CA PHE A 127 8.27 10.19 6.95
C PHE A 127 7.81 8.77 7.29
N ALA A 128 8.72 7.83 7.57
CA ALA A 128 8.37 6.52 8.14
C ALA A 128 7.76 6.65 9.55
N ALA A 129 8.26 7.60 10.37
CA ALA A 129 7.68 7.89 11.68
C ALA A 129 6.29 8.52 11.54
N LEU A 130 6.10 9.44 10.59
CA LEU A 130 4.80 10.01 10.24
C LEU A 130 3.82 8.93 9.83
N ASN A 131 4.16 8.14 8.80
CA ASN A 131 3.35 7.02 8.33
C ASN A 131 2.99 6.08 9.49
N THR A 132 3.96 5.67 10.32
CA THR A 132 3.66 4.81 11.48
C THR A 132 2.72 5.45 12.52
N SER A 133 2.65 6.78 12.59
CA SER A 133 1.72 7.45 13.51
C SER A 133 0.28 7.47 12.98
N VAL A 134 0.11 7.68 11.67
CA VAL A 134 -1.19 7.97 11.05
C VAL A 134 -1.60 6.99 9.95
N TRP A 135 -0.89 5.86 9.75
CA TRP A 135 -1.17 4.97 8.61
C TRP A 135 -2.64 4.60 8.53
N SER A 136 -3.12 4.50 7.30
CA SER A 136 -4.50 4.15 6.96
C SER A 136 -4.51 3.46 5.61
N GLY A 137 -5.13 2.28 5.54
CA GLY A 137 -5.12 1.45 4.35
C GLY A 137 -3.73 0.93 3.96
N GLY A 138 -3.62 0.44 2.73
CA GLY A 138 -2.49 -0.32 2.22
C GLY A 138 -2.83 -1.78 2.00
N SER A 139 -1.81 -2.59 1.72
CA SER A 139 -1.96 -4.01 1.42
C SER A 139 -1.17 -4.88 2.37
N PHE A 140 -1.78 -5.97 2.83
CA PHE A 140 -1.12 -7.05 3.53
C PHE A 140 -1.17 -8.30 2.67
N ILE A 141 0.01 -8.87 2.36
CA ILE A 141 0.15 -10.07 1.55
C ILE A 141 0.99 -11.09 2.32
N TYR A 142 0.46 -12.29 2.50
CA TYR A 142 1.21 -13.44 2.98
C TYR A 142 1.04 -14.59 1.98
N VAL A 143 2.16 -15.13 1.51
CA VAL A 143 2.20 -16.27 0.59
C VAL A 143 2.83 -17.46 1.32
N PRO A 144 2.09 -18.55 1.55
CA PRO A 144 2.61 -19.71 2.28
C PRO A 144 3.76 -20.43 1.57
N LYS A 145 4.50 -21.23 2.34
CA LYS A 145 5.63 -22.03 1.86
C LYS A 145 5.27 -22.83 0.61
N GLY A 146 6.07 -22.68 -0.44
CA GLY A 146 5.94 -23.39 -1.72
C GLY A 146 4.74 -23.01 -2.58
N VAL A 147 3.94 -22.01 -2.18
CA VAL A 147 2.80 -21.53 -2.97
C VAL A 147 3.29 -20.51 -4.01
N HIS A 148 2.82 -20.68 -5.26
CA HIS A 148 3.16 -19.79 -6.37
C HIS A 148 1.91 -19.07 -6.88
N VAL A 149 1.89 -17.75 -6.72
CA VAL A 149 0.82 -16.88 -7.22
C VAL A 149 1.20 -16.43 -8.64
N ASP A 150 0.88 -17.27 -9.63
CA ASP A 150 1.32 -17.08 -11.03
C ASP A 150 0.67 -15.88 -11.74
N ILE A 151 -0.56 -15.55 -11.36
CA ILE A 151 -1.27 -14.38 -11.87
C ILE A 151 -1.08 -13.25 -10.86
N PRO A 152 -0.72 -12.02 -11.29
CA PRO A 152 -0.42 -10.95 -10.35
C PRO A 152 -1.59 -10.58 -9.43
N LEU A 153 -1.26 -10.23 -8.20
CA LEU A 153 -2.16 -9.51 -7.30
C LEU A 153 -2.04 -8.02 -7.62
N GLN A 154 -3.17 -7.32 -7.75
CA GLN A 154 -3.16 -5.90 -8.10
C GLN A 154 -3.81 -5.07 -7.00
N ALA A 155 -3.16 -3.97 -6.63
CA ALA A 155 -3.76 -2.92 -5.84
C ALA A 155 -3.81 -1.60 -6.61
N TYR A 156 -4.91 -0.87 -6.46
CA TYR A 156 -5.10 0.45 -7.04
C TYR A 156 -5.27 1.48 -5.94
N PHE A 157 -4.51 2.57 -5.99
CA PHE A 157 -4.58 3.67 -5.03
C PHE A 157 -4.98 4.96 -5.74
N ARG A 158 -5.99 5.65 -5.22
CA ARG A 158 -6.46 6.92 -5.78
C ARG A 158 -6.69 7.99 -4.71
N ILE A 159 -6.20 9.20 -4.98
CA ILE A 159 -6.40 10.42 -4.18
C ILE A 159 -7.34 11.34 -4.93
N ASN A 160 -8.45 11.76 -4.34
CA ASN A 160 -9.40 12.71 -4.93
C ASN A 160 -9.68 13.94 -4.03
N THR A 161 -9.09 14.01 -2.84
CA THR A 161 -9.34 15.09 -1.88
C THR A 161 -8.18 16.09 -1.83
N GLU A 162 -8.50 17.38 -1.99
CA GLU A 162 -7.53 18.47 -1.85
C GLU A 162 -6.91 18.54 -0.46
N ASN A 163 -5.59 18.81 -0.42
CA ASN A 163 -4.73 18.85 0.77
C ASN A 163 -4.73 17.53 1.58
N MET A 164 -4.89 16.39 0.92
CA MET A 164 -4.85 15.09 1.59
C MET A 164 -3.43 14.55 1.71
N GLY A 165 -3.14 13.93 2.85
CA GLY A 165 -1.98 13.07 3.03
C GLY A 165 -2.36 11.60 2.83
N GLN A 166 -1.66 10.91 1.94
CA GLN A 166 -1.77 9.46 1.76
C GLN A 166 -0.65 8.76 2.54
N PHE A 167 -1.03 7.88 3.44
CA PHE A 167 -0.15 7.19 4.39
C PHE A 167 -0.40 5.69 4.38
N GLU A 168 -0.56 5.11 3.20
CA GLU A 168 -0.74 3.67 3.08
C GLU A 168 0.52 2.92 3.47
N ARG A 169 0.34 1.66 3.91
CA ARG A 169 1.45 0.78 4.26
C ARG A 169 1.26 -0.59 3.63
N THR A 170 2.22 -0.99 2.82
CA THR A 170 2.22 -2.30 2.17
C THR A 170 3.21 -3.22 2.89
N LEU A 171 2.73 -4.39 3.31
CA LEU A 171 3.50 -5.42 3.98
C LEU A 171 3.34 -6.74 3.22
N ILE A 172 4.42 -7.23 2.63
CA ILE A 172 4.46 -8.47 1.84
C ILE A 172 5.40 -9.47 2.49
N ILE A 173 4.91 -10.66 2.75
CA ILE A 173 5.68 -11.80 3.27
C ILE A 173 5.55 -12.94 2.27
N ALA A 174 6.65 -13.29 1.62
CA ALA A 174 6.77 -14.48 0.80
C ALA A 174 7.55 -15.53 1.59
N ASP A 175 6.87 -16.59 2.02
CA ASP A 175 7.45 -17.69 2.80
C ASP A 175 8.32 -18.61 1.92
N GLU A 176 9.05 -19.55 2.52
CA GLU A 176 10.11 -20.34 1.87
C GLU A 176 9.66 -20.93 0.52
N GLY A 177 10.44 -20.69 -0.53
CA GLY A 177 10.15 -21.21 -1.87
C GLY A 177 8.84 -20.72 -2.50
N SER A 178 8.20 -19.67 -1.96
CA SER A 178 6.96 -19.11 -2.52
C SER A 178 7.23 -18.08 -3.61
N TYR A 179 6.19 -17.74 -4.38
CA TYR A 179 6.26 -16.70 -5.40
C TYR A 179 5.04 -15.79 -5.39
N VAL A 180 5.26 -14.48 -5.53
CA VAL A 180 4.19 -13.52 -5.84
C VAL A 180 4.68 -12.37 -6.72
N HIS A 181 3.83 -12.00 -7.67
CA HIS A 181 3.91 -10.72 -8.37
C HIS A 181 2.82 -9.80 -7.85
N TYR A 182 3.22 -8.71 -7.22
CA TYR A 182 2.32 -7.64 -6.79
C TYR A 182 2.48 -6.41 -7.70
N VAL A 183 1.36 -5.89 -8.18
CA VAL A 183 1.28 -4.71 -9.04
C VAL A 183 0.51 -3.62 -8.31
N GLU A 184 1.15 -2.47 -8.15
CA GLU A 184 0.59 -1.27 -7.55
C GLU A 184 0.39 -0.21 -8.65
N GLY A 185 -0.85 0.21 -8.86
CA GLY A 185 -1.18 1.35 -9.73
C GLY A 185 -1.59 2.55 -8.89
N CYS A 186 -0.81 3.65 -8.96
CA CYS A 186 -1.16 4.91 -8.32
C CYS A 186 -1.55 5.94 -9.38
N THR A 187 -2.76 6.49 -9.28
CA THR A 187 -3.25 7.52 -10.20
C THR A 187 -3.94 8.65 -9.43
N ALA A 188 -3.54 9.89 -9.68
CA ALA A 188 -4.16 11.09 -9.10
C ALA A 188 -4.74 11.98 -10.22
N PRO A 189 -5.96 12.54 -10.05
CA PRO A 189 -6.41 13.68 -10.85
C PRO A 189 -5.52 14.90 -10.60
N ILE A 190 -5.45 15.80 -11.58
CA ILE A 190 -4.74 17.08 -11.46
C ILE A 190 -5.56 17.99 -10.54
N TYR A 191 -5.09 18.20 -9.31
CA TYR A 191 -5.63 19.21 -8.39
C TYR A 191 -4.72 20.44 -8.31
N SER A 192 -5.25 21.53 -7.77
CA SER A 192 -4.55 22.83 -7.68
C SER A 192 -3.72 23.00 -6.39
N SER A 193 -3.90 22.13 -5.39
CA SER A 193 -3.30 22.23 -4.05
C SER A 193 -2.34 21.08 -3.74
N ASP A 194 -1.28 21.36 -2.97
CA ASP A 194 -0.22 20.40 -2.70
C ASP A 194 -0.72 19.21 -1.86
N SER A 195 -0.42 17.99 -2.29
CA SER A 195 -0.76 16.76 -1.56
C SER A 195 0.51 16.00 -1.16
N LEU A 196 0.44 15.24 -0.06
CA LEU A 196 1.58 14.48 0.46
C LEU A 196 1.32 12.99 0.31
N HIS A 197 2.17 12.29 -0.42
CA HIS A 197 2.16 10.84 -0.49
C HIS A 197 3.38 10.30 0.25
N SER A 198 3.16 9.68 1.41
CA SER A 198 4.19 9.19 2.32
C SER A 198 3.93 7.73 2.67
N ALA A 199 4.07 6.86 1.68
CA ALA A 199 3.86 5.42 1.84
C ALA A 199 5.05 4.71 2.49
N VAL A 200 4.78 3.53 3.05
CA VAL A 200 5.80 2.61 3.55
C VAL A 200 5.58 1.23 2.93
N VAL A 201 6.63 0.65 2.34
CA VAL A 201 6.58 -0.70 1.75
C VAL A 201 7.65 -1.58 2.40
N GLU A 202 7.18 -2.62 3.10
CA GLU A 202 8.01 -3.64 3.75
C GLU A 202 7.83 -4.97 3.03
N ILE A 203 8.92 -5.56 2.54
CA ILE A 203 8.89 -6.86 1.87
C ILE A 203 9.87 -7.82 2.55
N ILE A 204 9.37 -8.96 2.98
CA ILE A 204 10.15 -10.03 3.57
C ILE A 204 10.11 -11.21 2.60
N VAL A 205 11.27 -11.54 2.03
CA VAL A 205 11.43 -12.66 1.09
C VAL A 205 12.23 -13.75 1.79
N LYS A 206 11.54 -14.82 2.19
CA LYS A 206 12.15 -15.97 2.86
C LYS A 206 13.00 -16.80 1.91
N LYS A 207 13.74 -17.75 2.48
CA LYS A 207 14.68 -18.60 1.76
C LYS A 207 14.08 -19.16 0.46
N ASP A 208 14.81 -19.05 -0.65
CA ASP A 208 14.44 -19.52 -1.99
C ASP A 208 13.12 -18.94 -2.55
N ALA A 209 12.48 -17.98 -1.87
CA ALA A 209 11.25 -17.35 -2.32
C ALA A 209 11.52 -16.20 -3.32
N ARG A 210 10.50 -15.79 -4.05
CA ARG A 210 10.61 -14.70 -5.04
C ARG A 210 9.44 -13.73 -4.94
N VAL A 211 9.76 -12.44 -4.84
CA VAL A 211 8.78 -11.36 -4.93
C VAL A 211 9.12 -10.46 -6.09
N ARG A 212 8.12 -10.19 -6.92
CA ARG A 212 8.16 -9.11 -7.90
C ARG A 212 7.19 -8.03 -7.48
N TYR A 213 7.70 -6.83 -7.25
CA TYR A 213 6.91 -5.66 -6.94
C TYR A 213 7.00 -4.69 -8.11
N THR A 214 5.86 -4.44 -8.76
CA THR A 214 5.73 -3.48 -9.85
C THR A 214 4.93 -2.29 -9.40
N THR A 215 5.47 -1.09 -9.52
CA THR A 215 4.76 0.16 -9.24
C THR A 215 4.75 1.02 -10.49
N ILE A 216 3.59 1.55 -10.83
CA ILE A 216 3.42 2.53 -11.90
C ILE A 216 2.80 3.77 -11.28
N GLN A 217 3.54 4.86 -11.31
CA GLN A 217 3.20 6.10 -10.61
C GLN A 217 3.08 7.23 -11.64
N ASN A 218 1.89 7.83 -11.68
CA ASN A 218 1.61 9.01 -12.48
C ASN A 218 1.03 10.09 -11.57
N TRP A 219 1.93 10.71 -10.80
CA TRP A 219 1.57 11.80 -9.90
C TRP A 219 1.49 13.13 -10.67
N SER A 220 0.70 14.06 -10.18
CA SER A 220 0.73 15.43 -10.66
C SER A 220 1.88 16.21 -9.99
N ASN A 221 2.36 17.28 -10.66
CA ASN A 221 3.52 18.07 -10.21
C ASN A 221 3.40 18.70 -8.80
N ASN A 222 2.20 18.71 -8.23
CA ASN A 222 1.87 19.23 -6.90
C ASN A 222 1.83 18.14 -5.81
N VAL A 223 2.36 16.94 -6.07
CA VAL A 223 2.40 15.85 -5.08
C VAL A 223 3.83 15.62 -4.59
N TYR A 224 4.04 15.76 -3.28
CA TYR A 224 5.28 15.30 -2.64
C TYR A 224 5.23 13.79 -2.47
N ASN A 225 6.01 13.07 -3.28
CA ASN A 225 6.16 11.61 -3.19
C ASN A 225 7.38 11.24 -2.32
N LEU A 226 7.14 10.92 -1.05
CA LEU A 226 8.15 10.69 -0.01
C LEU A 226 8.04 9.28 0.57
N VAL A 227 8.13 8.28 -0.30
CA VAL A 227 7.91 6.87 0.04
C VAL A 227 9.18 6.21 0.59
N THR A 228 9.02 5.36 1.60
CA THR A 228 10.09 4.49 2.10
C THR A 228 9.80 3.04 1.71
N LYS A 229 10.57 2.46 0.79
CA LYS A 229 10.47 1.04 0.41
C LYS A 229 11.73 0.29 0.84
N ARG A 230 11.58 -0.89 1.44
CA ARG A 230 12.71 -1.76 1.81
C ARG A 230 12.30 -3.22 1.78
N ALA A 231 13.18 -4.06 1.24
CA ALA A 231 13.05 -5.51 1.28
C ALA A 231 14.19 -6.14 2.09
N VAL A 232 13.91 -7.30 2.70
CA VAL A 232 14.92 -8.21 3.24
C VAL A 232 14.81 -9.53 2.47
N CYS A 233 15.95 -10.02 2.00
CA CYS A 233 16.04 -11.26 1.23
C CYS A 233 16.92 -12.25 2.00
N GLU A 234 16.35 -13.41 2.33
CA GLU A 234 17.08 -14.52 2.93
C GLU A 234 17.88 -15.31 1.87
N ALA A 235 18.52 -16.41 2.26
CA ALA A 235 19.37 -17.19 1.36
C ALA A 235 18.59 -17.69 0.13
N GLY A 236 19.12 -17.46 -1.08
CA GLY A 236 18.48 -17.87 -2.33
C GLY A 236 17.23 -17.08 -2.73
N ALA A 237 16.79 -16.13 -1.90
CA ALA A 237 15.63 -15.30 -2.16
C ALA A 237 15.88 -14.30 -3.30
N THR A 238 14.84 -13.98 -4.07
CA THR A 238 14.89 -13.01 -5.17
C THR A 238 13.86 -11.90 -4.96
N MET A 239 14.31 -10.65 -4.96
CA MET A 239 13.43 -9.47 -4.96
C MET A 239 13.62 -8.68 -6.26
N GLU A 240 12.53 -8.47 -6.99
CA GLU A 240 12.50 -7.67 -8.22
C GLU A 240 11.68 -6.40 -8.01
N TRP A 241 12.32 -5.24 -8.12
CA TRP A 241 11.66 -3.94 -8.14
C TRP A 241 11.51 -3.47 -9.58
N ILE A 242 10.27 -3.26 -10.02
CA ILE A 242 9.96 -2.67 -11.32
C ILE A 242 9.23 -1.37 -11.04
N ASP A 243 9.88 -0.24 -11.33
CA ASP A 243 9.37 1.08 -11.00
C ASP A 243 9.24 1.93 -12.27
N GLY A 244 8.02 2.40 -12.54
CA GLY A 244 7.71 3.31 -13.63
C GLY A 244 7.15 4.62 -13.11
N ASN A 245 7.99 5.66 -13.01
CA ASN A 245 7.59 7.02 -12.62
C ASN A 245 7.43 7.88 -13.87
N ILE A 246 6.22 8.35 -14.14
CA ILE A 246 5.86 9.07 -15.37
C ILE A 246 5.28 10.48 -15.13
N GLY A 247 5.34 10.98 -13.89
CA GLY A 247 4.90 12.31 -13.48
C GLY A 247 5.74 12.86 -12.33
#